data_AF-A0A2M8HMT6-F1
#
_entry.id   AF-A0A2M8HMT6-F1
#
_cell.length_a   1.000
_cell.length_b   1.000
_cell.length_c   1.000
_cell.angle_alpha   90.00
_cell.angle_beta   90.00
_cell.angle_gamma   90.00
#
_symmetry.space_group_name_H-M   'P 1'
#
loop_
_entity.id
_entity.type
_entity.pdbx_description
1 polymer ?
#
loop_
_entity_poly.entity_id
_entity_poly.type
_entity_poly.pdbx_seq_one_letter_code
_entity_poly.pdbx_strand_id
1 'polypeptide(L)' 'MIKCHCAEVYFDEIVQLAIEKGKNYKEVMQELGASQICTACRDDLISYCENKLTSFLEPA' A
#
# COMPACT_ATOMS: atom_id res chain seq x y z
N MET A 1 4.21 -12.05 -4.09
CA MET A 1 4.11 -10.59 -4.33
C MET A 1 2.76 -10.32 -4.96
N ILE A 2 1.89 -9.56 -4.28
CA ILE A 2 0.58 -9.20 -4.82
C ILE A 2 0.77 -7.94 -5.67
N LYS A 3 0.41 -8.03 -6.95
CA LYS A 3 0.42 -6.89 -7.88
C LYS A 3 -1.00 -6.43 -8.11
N CYS A 4 -1.22 -5.11 -8.08
CA CYS A 4 -2.46 -4.55 -8.60
C CYS A 4 -2.44 -4.73 -10.12
N HIS A 5 -3.35 -5.54 -10.67
CA HIS A 5 -3.41 -5.74 -12.12
C HIS A 5 -3.89 -4.47 -12.85
N CYS A 6 -4.62 -3.60 -12.16
CA CYS A 6 -5.26 -2.43 -12.74
C CYS A 6 -4.34 -1.21 -12.79
N ALA A 7 -3.47 -1.06 -11.79
CA ALA A 7 -2.54 0.07 -11.68
C ALA A 7 -1.09 -0.33 -12.00
N GLU A 8 -0.85 -1.62 -12.28
CA GLU A 8 0.48 -2.20 -12.52
C GLU A 8 1.51 -1.92 -11.40
N VAL A 9 1.04 -1.52 -10.21
CA VAL A 9 1.87 -1.27 -9.03
C VAL A 9 1.89 -2.45 -8.08
N TYR A 10 3.04 -2.65 -7.43
CA TYR A 10 3.21 -3.64 -6.38
C TYR A 10 2.77 -3.09 -5.02
N PHE A 11 2.16 -3.94 -4.20
CA PHE A 11 1.71 -3.52 -2.86
C PHE A 11 2.89 -3.13 -1.98
N ASP A 12 4.02 -3.83 -2.14
CA ASP A 12 5.26 -3.56 -1.42
C ASP A 12 5.83 -2.17 -1.77
N GLU A 13 5.74 -1.75 -3.04
CA GLU A 13 6.19 -0.43 -3.48
C GLU A 13 5.40 0.70 -2.81
N ILE A 14 4.08 0.52 -2.64
CA ILE A 14 3.22 1.48 -1.94
C ILE A 14 3.64 1.60 -0.46
N VAL A 15 3.89 0.46 0.20
CA VAL A 15 4.32 0.43 1.61
C VAL A 15 5.71 1.05 1.76
N GLN A 16 6.67 0.71 0.88
CA GLN A 16 8.00 1.31 0.88
C GLN A 16 7.93 2.82 0.72
N LEU A 17 7.20 3.31 -0.28
CA LEU A 17 7.04 4.76 -0.50
C LEU A 17 6.35 5.45 0.68
N ALA A 18 5.38 4.80 1.31
CA ALA A 18 4.72 5.33 2.51
C ALA A 18 5.71 5.48 3.68
N ILE A 19 6.58 4.49 3.89
CA ILE A 19 7.62 4.51 4.92
C ILE A 19 8.71 5.55 4.58
N GLU A 20 9.26 5.51 3.37
CA GLU A 20 10.33 6.41 2.93
C GLU A 20 9.90 7.88 2.95
N LYS A 21 8.65 8.16 2.56
CA LYS A 21 8.11 9.53 2.57
C LYS A 21 7.51 9.92 3.92
N GLY A 22 7.37 8.98 4.86
CA GLY A 22 6.62 9.19 6.11
C GLY A 22 5.16 9.61 5.86
N LYS A 23 4.56 9.16 4.75
CA LYS A 23 3.20 9.50 4.33
C LYS A 23 2.25 8.34 4.57
N ASN A 24 0.96 8.64 4.65
CA ASN A 24 -0.05 7.60 4.72
C ASN A 24 -0.10 6.81 3.40
N TYR A 25 -0.17 5.48 3.47
CA TYR A 25 -0.27 4.60 2.30
C TYR A 25 -1.45 4.98 1.38
N LYS A 26 -2.53 5.53 1.95
CA LYS A 26 -3.69 6.01 1.17
C LYS A 26 -3.32 7.19 0.27
N GLU A 27 -2.46 8.09 0.73
CA GLU A 27 -1.98 9.21 -0.09
C GLU A 27 -1.07 8.72 -1.20
N VAL A 28 -0.15 7.80 -0.88
CA VAL A 28 0.72 7.17 -1.87
C VAL A 28 -0.10 6.44 -2.94
N MET A 29 -1.18 5.74 -2.55
CA MET A 29 -2.11 5.11 -3.49
C MET A 29 -2.83 6.13 -4.38
N GLN A 30 -3.12 7.33 -3.89
CA GLN A 30 -3.70 8.38 -4.71
C GLN A 30 -2.67 8.97 -5.68
N GLU A 31 -1.43 9.21 -5.22
CA GLU A 31 -0.33 9.71 -6.05
C GLU A 31 0.01 8.73 -7.19
N LEU A 32 -0.03 7.43 -6.90
CA LEU A 32 0.21 6.37 -7.89
C LEU A 32 -1.02 6.01 -8.73
N GLY A 33 -2.17 6.65 -8.48
CA GLY A 33 -3.44 6.32 -9.14
C GLY A 33 -4.08 4.99 -8.71
N ALA A 34 -3.38 4.16 -7.91
CA ALA A 34 -3.86 2.87 -7.41
C ALA A 34 -5.19 2.93 -6.64
N SER A 35 -5.48 4.05 -5.98
CA SER A 35 -6.73 4.26 -5.21
C SER A 35 -7.99 4.28 -6.09
N GLN A 36 -7.84 4.55 -7.41
CA GLN A 36 -8.97 4.77 -8.32
C GLN A 36 -9.36 3.52 -9.14
N ILE A 37 -8.53 2.47 -9.18
CA ILE A 37 -8.58 1.53 -10.30
C ILE A 37 -9.24 0.19 -9.97
N CYS A 38 -9.34 -0.22 -8.70
CA CYS A 38 -9.94 -1.52 -8.39
C CYS A 38 -10.38 -1.66 -6.92
N THR A 39 -11.68 -1.89 -6.71
CA THR A 39 -12.25 -2.26 -5.40
C THR A 39 -11.84 -3.67 -4.98
N ALA A 40 -11.57 -4.56 -5.93
CA ALA A 40 -11.24 -5.97 -5.68
C ALA A 40 -9.89 -6.18 -4.96
N CYS A 41 -8.94 -5.28 -5.19
CA CYS A 41 -7.59 -5.32 -4.63
C CYS A 41 -7.40 -4.32 -3.48
N ARG A 42 -8.40 -3.46 -3.24
CA ARG A 42 -8.35 -2.43 -2.19
C ARG A 42 -8.27 -3.04 -0.80
N ASP A 43 -9.15 -3.99 -0.48
CA ASP A 43 -9.18 -4.63 0.84
C ASP A 43 -7.89 -5.40 1.12
N ASP A 44 -7.44 -6.20 0.14
CA ASP A 44 -6.18 -6.94 0.18
C ASP A 44 -4.97 -6.00 0.39
N LEU A 45 -4.96 -4.88 -0.32
CA LEU A 45 -3.92 -3.86 -0.23
C LEU A 45 -3.94 -3.12 1.13
N ILE A 46 -5.12 -2.77 1.64
CA ILE A 46 -5.27 -2.15 2.97
C ILE A 46 -4.77 -3.11 4.03
N SER A 47 -5.24 -4.37 4.00
CA SER A 47 -4.85 -5.39 4.97
C SER A 47 -3.34 -5.67 4.92
N TYR A 48 -2.75 -5.69 3.72
CA TYR A 48 -1.31 -5.80 3.54
C TYR A 48 -0.54 -4.61 4.12
N CYS A 49 -0.99 -3.38 3.84
CA CYS A 49 -0.37 -2.17 4.36
C CYS A 49 -0.47 -2.10 5.89
N GLU A 50 -1.64 -2.37 6.47
CA GLU A 50 -1.85 -2.37 7.91
C GLU A 50 -1.00 -3.45 8.59
N ASN A 51 -0.97 -4.68 8.07
CA ASN A 51 -0.16 -5.75 8.62
C ASN A 51 1.34 -5.41 8.61
N LYS A 52 1.85 -4.90 7.48
CA LYS A 52 3.25 -4.46 7.36
C LYS A 52 3.55 -3.29 8.29
N LEU A 53 2.75 -2.23 8.27
CA LEU A 53 2.97 -1.03 9.07
C LEU A 53 2.89 -1.32 10.57
N THR A 54 1.95 -2.16 11.01
CA THR A 54 1.90 -2.66 12.39
C THR A 54 3.17 -3.43 12.73
N SER A 55 3.62 -4.34 11.87
CA SER A 55 4.87 -5.10 12.09
C SER A 55 6.13 -4.21 12.10
N PHE A 56 6.10 -3.06 11.42
CA PHE A 56 7.16 -2.04 11.48
C PHE A 56 7.08 -1.13 12.73
N LEU A 57 5.92 -1.04 13.37
CA LEU A 57 5.65 -0.16 14.52
C LEU A 57 5.66 -0.88 15.87
N GLU A 58 5.90 -2.19 15.91
CA GLU A 58 6.17 -2.92 17.16
C GLU A 58 7.65 -2.79 17.53
N PRO A 59 8.01 -1.97 18.54
CA PRO A 59 9.30 -2.11 19.19
C PRO A 59 9.29 -3.40 20.00
N ALA A 60 10.19 -4.32 19.67
CA ALA A 60 10.61 -5.37 20.60
C ALA A 60 11.27 -4.75 21.84
#